data_AF-A0A5C4LK62-F1
#
_entry.id   AF-A0A5C4LK62-F1
#
_cell.length_a   1.000
_cell.length_b   1.000
_cell.length_c   1.000
_cell.angle_alpha   90.00
_cell.angle_beta   90.00
_cell.angle_gamma   90.00
#
_symmetry.space_group_name_H-M   'P 1'
#
loop_
_entity.id
_entity.type
_entity.pdbx_description
1 polymer ?
#
loop_
_entity_poly.entity_id
_entity_poly.type
_entity_poly.pdbx_seq_one_letter_code
_entity_poly.pdbx_strand_id
1 'polypeptide(L)' 'MRSYNLFCLKGLDGLVCAVPEDYAVPAFVTEARWAFGGKLDSSTPRPVGFDGAAAATAVRFNGFYLFQSMSAQG' A
#
# COMPACT_ATOMS: atom_id res chain seq x y z
N MET A 1 15.11 -5.54 -1.22
CA MET A 1 13.79 -5.19 -0.64
C MET A 1 12.72 -5.64 -1.61
N ARG A 2 11.55 -6.05 -1.14
CA ARG A 2 10.43 -6.47 -1.99
C ARG A 2 9.73 -5.23 -2.55
N SER A 3 9.28 -5.28 -3.81
CA SER A 3 8.50 -4.22 -4.44
C SER A 3 7.01 -4.35 -4.09
N TYR A 4 6.34 -3.22 -3.88
CA TYR A 4 4.93 -3.16 -3.50
C TYR A 4 4.15 -2.21 -4.41
N ASN A 5 3.05 -2.70 -4.96
CA ASN A 5 2.04 -1.88 -5.60
C ASN A 5 1.19 -1.19 -4.52
N LEU A 6 1.12 0.13 -4.59
CA LEU A 6 0.34 0.95 -3.67
C LEU A 6 -1.01 1.28 -4.30
N PHE A 7 -2.07 1.00 -3.57
CA PHE A 7 -3.43 1.37 -3.93
C PHE A 7 -3.99 2.31 -2.88
N CYS A 8 -4.41 3.52 -3.26
CA CYS A 8 -4.97 4.52 -2.36
C CYS A 8 -6.50 4.48 -2.41
N LEU A 9 -7.15 4.49 -1.26
CA LEU A 9 -8.61 4.48 -1.17
C LEU A 9 -9.17 5.86 -1.56
N LYS A 10 -10.06 5.87 -2.55
CA LYS A 10 -10.81 7.06 -2.99
C LYS A 10 -11.86 7.39 -1.93
N GLY A 11 -11.58 8.38 -1.08
CA GLY A 11 -12.57 8.98 -0.17
C GLY A 11 -12.31 8.81 1.33
N LEU A 12 -11.38 7.94 1.75
CA LEU A 12 -10.89 7.95 3.14
C LEU A 12 -9.51 8.63 3.14
N ASP A 13 -9.37 9.67 3.95
CA ASP A 13 -8.20 10.56 3.97
C ASP A 13 -6.90 9.77 4.21
N GLY A 14 -6.22 9.41 3.12
CA GLY A 14 -4.89 8.79 3.17
C GLY A 14 -4.81 7.29 3.39
N LEU A 15 -5.88 6.49 3.27
CA LEU A 15 -5.72 5.03 3.42
C LEU A 15 -5.04 4.41 2.18
N VAL A 16 -3.95 3.67 2.40
CA VAL A 16 -3.15 3.02 1.35
C VAL A 16 -3.01 1.52 1.62
N CYS A 17 -3.20 0.72 0.58
CA CYS A 17 -2.98 -0.71 0.56
C CYS A 17 -1.71 -1.01 -0.24
N ALA A 18 -0.69 -1.55 0.43
CA ALA A 18 0.50 -2.07 -0.18
C ALA A 18 0.35 -3.57 -0.45
N VAL A 19 0.42 -3.95 -1.72
CA VAL A 19 0.36 -5.34 -2.18
C VAL A 19 1.70 -5.68 -2.83
N PRO A 20 2.38 -6.77 -2.45
CA PRO A 20 3.61 -7.19 -3.13
C PRO A 20 3.36 -7.48 -4.61
N GLU A 21 4.30 -7.14 -5.51
CA GLU A 21 4.16 -7.49 -6.94
C GLU A 21 4.04 -9.01 -7.18
N ASP A 22 4.62 -9.81 -6.28
CA ASP A 22 4.61 -11.27 -6.36
C ASP A 22 3.26 -11.89 -5.91
N TYR A 23 2.35 -11.08 -5.36
CA TYR A 23 1.08 -11.53 -4.80
C TYR A 23 -0.11 -11.00 -5.61
N ALA A 24 -1.18 -11.80 -5.67
CA ALA A 24 -2.42 -11.38 -6.30
C ALA A 24 -3.04 -10.19 -5.53
N VAL A 25 -3.55 -9.22 -6.29
CA VAL A 25 -4.28 -8.08 -5.72
C VAL A 25 -5.54 -8.60 -5.02
N PRO A 26 -5.78 -8.25 -3.74
CA PRO A 26 -6.96 -8.71 -3.04
C PRO A 26 -8.26 -8.25 -3.71
N ALA A 27 -9.28 -9.09 -3.72
CA ALA A 27 -10.56 -8.79 -4.38
C ALA A 27 -11.29 -7.55 -3.82
N PHE A 28 -10.98 -7.11 -2.60
CA PHE A 28 -11.53 -5.87 -2.04
C PHE A 28 -10.88 -4.60 -2.61
N VAL A 29 -9.68 -4.72 -3.20
CA VAL A 29 -8.98 -3.63 -3.89
C VAL A 29 -9.53 -3.52 -5.30
N THR A 30 -10.73 -2.97 -5.42
CA THR A 30 -11.41 -2.74 -6.70
C THR A 30 -11.14 -1.33 -7.21
N GLU A 31 -11.02 -1.16 -8.52
CA GLU A 31 -10.78 0.15 -9.17
C GLU A 31 -11.87 1.20 -8.85
N ALA A 32 -13.06 0.73 -8.47
CA ALA A 32 -14.18 1.57 -8.06
C ALA A 32 -13.86 2.35 -6.77
N ARG A 33 -13.17 1.71 -5.82
CA ARG A 33 -12.84 2.31 -4.51
C ARG A 33 -11.38 2.66 -4.36
N TRP A 34 -10.48 2.00 -5.08
CA TRP A 34 -9.05 2.19 -4.95
C TRP A 34 -8.47 2.74 -6.25
N ALA A 35 -7.51 3.65 -6.12
CA ALA A 35 -6.69 4.16 -7.21
C ALA A 35 -5.28 3.57 -7.08
N PHE A 36 -4.67 3.17 -8.20
CA PHE A 36 -3.25 2.85 -8.18
C PHE A 36 -2.43 4.12 -7.90
N GLY A 37 -1.78 4.16 -6.73
CA GLY A 37 -0.99 5.30 -6.25
C GLY A 37 0.48 5.24 -6.67
N GLY A 38 0.89 4.14 -7.32
CA GLY A 38 2.26 3.93 -7.78
C GLY A 38 2.89 2.69 -7.17
N LYS A 39 4.22 2.60 -7.29
CA LYS A 39 5.01 1.47 -6.82
C LYS A 39 6.07 1.91 -5.82
N LEU A 40 6.18 1.16 -4.73
CA LEU A 40 7.21 1.30 -3.72
C LEU A 40 8.30 0.25 -3.96
N ASP A 41 9.45 0.69 -4.43
CA ASP A 41 10.64 -0.13 -4.67
C ASP A 41 11.77 0.30 -3.74
N SER A 42 12.91 -0.40 -3.79
CA SER A 42 14.12 -0.01 -3.06
C SER A 42 14.66 1.38 -3.43
N SER A 43 14.26 1.91 -4.59
CA SER A 43 14.67 3.23 -5.07
C SER A 43 13.67 4.34 -4.77
N THR A 44 12.45 4.01 -4.32
CA THR A 44 11.38 4.99 -4.09
C THR A 44 11.39 5.42 -2.63
N PRO A 45 11.31 6.73 -2.33
CA PRO A 45 11.15 7.19 -0.96
C PRO A 45 9.90 6.57 -0.35
N ARG A 46 10.05 6.10 0.88
CA ARG A 46 9.01 5.40 1.62
C ARG A 46 7.90 6.38 2.01
N PRO A 47 6.63 6.11 1.67
CA PRO A 47 5.54 7.01 2.03
C PRO A 47 5.43 7.13 3.56
N VAL A 48 5.04 8.32 4.02
CA VAL A 48 4.77 8.58 5.44
C VAL A 48 3.76 7.56 5.96
N GLY A 49 4.04 6.96 7.12
CA GLY A 49 3.18 5.94 7.72
C GLY A 49 3.39 4.51 7.20
N PHE A 50 4.27 4.28 6.21
CA PHE A 50 4.62 2.91 5.82
C PHE A 50 5.64 2.33 6.80
N ASP A 51 5.31 1.19 7.40
CA ASP A 51 6.22 0.40 8.24
C ASP A 51 6.58 -0.93 7.59
N GLY A 52 7.82 -1.09 7.18
CA GLY A 52 8.28 -2.27 6.42
C GLY A 52 8.31 -3.55 7.22
N ALA A 53 8.56 -3.47 8.53
CA ALA A 53 8.46 -4.63 9.42
C ALA A 53 6.99 -5.06 9.59
N ALA A 54 6.09 -4.09 9.74
CA ALA A 54 4.65 -4.33 9.77
C ALA A 54 4.16 -4.87 8.43
N ALA A 55 4.63 -4.31 7.31
CA ALA A 55 4.30 -4.77 5.96
C ALA A 55 4.77 -6.21 5.73
N ALA A 56 6.00 -6.56 6.11
CA ALA A 56 6.50 -7.92 6.00
C ALA A 56 5.65 -8.92 6.80
N THR A 57 5.23 -8.53 8.00
CA THR A 57 4.35 -9.33 8.85
C THR A 57 2.95 -9.44 8.25
N ALA A 58 2.31 -8.33 7.93
CA ALA A 58 0.96 -8.28 7.38
C ALA A 58 0.85 -9.02 6.05
N VAL A 59 1.83 -8.88 5.16
CA VAL A 59 1.87 -9.63 3.91
C VAL A 59 2.04 -11.13 4.15
N ARG A 60 2.84 -11.53 5.14
CA ARG A 60 3.00 -12.95 5.47
C ARG A 60 1.70 -13.59 5.99
N PHE A 61 0.87 -12.83 6.71
CA PHE A 61 -0.37 -13.35 7.29
C PHE A 61 -1.62 -13.12 6.42
N ASN A 62 -1.71 -11.97 5.75
CA ASN A 62 -2.89 -11.52 5.01
C ASN A 62 -2.67 -11.41 3.50
N GLY A 63 -1.42 -11.40 3.01
CA GLY A 63 -1.07 -11.16 1.60
C GLY A 63 -1.03 -9.68 1.20
N PHE A 64 -1.41 -8.77 2.08
CA PHE A 64 -1.39 -7.31 1.85
C PHE A 64 -1.10 -6.56 3.16
N TYR A 65 -0.78 -5.27 3.04
CA TYR A 65 -0.57 -4.37 4.16
C TYR A 65 -1.38 -3.10 3.99
N LEU A 66 -2.14 -2.71 5.01
CA LEU A 66 -2.91 -1.47 5.04
C LEU A 66 -2.26 -0.50 6.02
N PHE A 67 -2.09 0.75 5.59
CA PHE A 67 -1.59 1.83 6.42
C PHE A 67 -2.25 3.15 6.04
N GLN A 68 -2.29 4.10 6.97
CA GLN A 68 -2.73 5.46 6.68
C GLN A 68 -1.50 6.29 6.32
N SER A 69 -1.41 6.68 5.06
CA SER A 69 -0.45 7.67 4.59
C SER A 69 -1.00 9.05 4.85
N MET A 70 -0.47 9.73 5.86
CA MET A 70 -0.64 11.18 5.98
C MET A 70 0.17 11.84 4.86
N SER A 71 -0.44 11.96 3.67
CA SER A 71 0.03 12.97 2.73
C SER A 71 -0.27 14.30 3.41
N ALA A 72 0.75 15.08 3.74
CA ALA A 72 0.55 16.46 4.17
C ALA A 72 -0.25 17.15 3.06
N GLN A 73 -1.55 17.37 3.28
CA GLN A 73 -2.25 18.42 2.59
C GLN A 73 -1.73 19.72 3.21
N GLY A 74 -0.79 20.35 2.50
CA GLY A 74 -0.12 21.59 2.86
C GLY A 74 0.84 22.00 1.76
#